data_AF-A0A5N3XKD5-F1
#
_entry.id   AF-A0A5N3XKD5-F1
#
_cell.length_a   1.000
_cell.length_b   1.000
_cell.length_c   1.000
_cell.angle_alpha   90.00
_cell.angle_beta   90.00
_cell.angle_gamma   90.00
#
_symmetry.space_group_name_H-M   'P 1'
#
loop_
_entity.id
_entity.type
_entity.pdbx_description
1 polymer ?
#
loop_
_entity_poly.entity_id
_entity_poly.type
_entity_poly.pdbx_seq_one_letter_code
_entity_poly.pdbx_strand_id
1 'polypeptide(L)'
;MTWRGGGENQPAASPSVFVMKNRTNVACLVKEFYPKDVNISLQSSKKIIEYEPAIVVSPGGKYSAVKLGQYEDPDSVTCLVEHNKKTLRSTDFEPKKTISGTPKPMESENSTQASVSETCYEPQVQPGKVNMMSLSVLGLRMLFAKSVAVNFLLTAKLFFF
;
A
#
# COMPACT_ATOMS: atom_id res chain seq x y z
N MET A 1 -12.20 -2.50 23.47
CA MET A 1 -11.89 -1.52 22.41
C MET A 1 -12.89 -1.68 21.29
N THR A 2 -13.97 -0.91 21.33
CA THR A 2 -14.97 -0.84 20.25
C THR A 2 -14.68 0.42 19.45
N TRP A 3 -14.12 0.26 18.25
CA TRP A 3 -13.97 1.38 17.31
C TRP A 3 -15.37 1.80 16.87
N ARG A 4 -15.85 2.95 17.38
CA ARG A 4 -17.06 3.59 16.83
C ARG A 4 -16.70 4.09 15.44
N GLY A 5 -17.29 3.47 14.42
CA GLY A 5 -17.28 4.02 13.07
C GLY A 5 -17.90 5.41 13.09
N GLY A 6 -17.10 6.42 12.74
CA GLY A 6 -17.58 7.77 12.50
C GLY A 6 -18.53 7.77 11.31
N GLY A 7 -19.70 8.38 11.51
CA GLY A 7 -20.86 8.31 10.62
C GLY A 7 -20.67 8.92 9.23
N GLU A 8 -21.23 8.21 8.26
CA GLU A 8 -22.18 8.63 7.20
C GLU A 8 -21.94 9.88 6.35
N ASN A 9 -20.85 10.65 6.49
CA ASN A 9 -20.63 11.84 5.65
C ASN A 9 -19.24 11.87 5.00
N GLN A 10 -18.77 10.72 4.54
CA GLN A 10 -17.58 10.64 3.69
C GLN A 10 -17.98 10.84 2.22
N PRO A 11 -17.17 11.55 1.41
CA PRO A 11 -17.43 11.67 -0.01
C PRO A 11 -17.36 10.30 -0.69
N ALA A 12 -18.22 10.08 -1.68
CA ALA A 12 -18.20 8.87 -2.48
C ALA A 12 -16.81 8.67 -3.11
N ALA A 13 -16.28 7.46 -2.97
CA ALA A 13 -14.97 7.09 -3.47
C ALA A 13 -15.11 5.89 -4.42
N SER A 14 -14.65 6.06 -5.66
CA SER A 14 -14.61 4.99 -6.65
C SER A 14 -13.51 3.96 -6.29
N PRO A 15 -13.78 2.65 -6.40
CA PRO A 15 -12.79 1.63 -6.13
C PRO A 15 -11.64 1.61 -7.15
N SER A 16 -10.48 1.14 -6.70
CA SER A 16 -9.44 0.60 -7.59
C SER A 16 -9.54 -0.92 -7.63
N VAL A 17 -9.49 -1.53 -8.82
CA VAL A 17 -9.76 -2.95 -9.03
C VAL A 17 -8.51 -3.65 -9.55
N PHE A 18 -8.09 -4.72 -8.89
CA PHE A 18 -6.90 -5.49 -9.24
C PHE A 18 -7.21 -6.99 -9.24
N VAL A 19 -6.60 -7.73 -10.16
CA VAL A 19 -6.75 -9.19 -10.25
C VAL A 19 -5.40 -9.85 -9.95
N MET A 20 -5.41 -10.86 -9.10
CA MET A 20 -4.27 -11.69 -8.78
C MET A 20 -4.58 -13.14 -9.14
N LYS A 21 -3.62 -13.84 -9.74
CA LYS A 21 -3.81 -15.20 -10.25
C LYS A 21 -2.72 -16.12 -9.68
N ASN A 22 -3.12 -17.31 -9.24
CA ASN A 22 -2.21 -18.35 -8.77
C ASN A 22 -2.76 -19.74 -9.13
N ARG A 23 -2.20 -20.34 -10.19
CA ARG A 23 -2.72 -21.57 -10.80
C ARG A 23 -4.20 -21.37 -11.13
N THR A 24 -5.09 -22.23 -10.65
CA THR A 24 -6.53 -22.11 -10.83
C THR A 24 -7.18 -21.05 -9.95
N ASN A 25 -6.50 -20.55 -8.91
CA ASN A 25 -7.07 -19.59 -7.98
C ASN A 25 -6.95 -18.17 -8.53
N VAL A 26 -8.06 -17.43 -8.48
CA VAL A 26 -8.10 -16.01 -8.86
C VAL A 26 -8.70 -15.22 -7.71
N ALA A 27 -8.06 -14.09 -7.41
CA ALA A 27 -8.53 -13.11 -6.44
C ALA A 27 -8.80 -11.77 -7.14
N CYS A 28 -9.95 -11.16 -6.87
CA CYS A 28 -10.20 -9.77 -7.21
C CYS A 28 -10.14 -8.92 -5.94
N LEU A 29 -9.18 -7.99 -5.90
CA LEU A 29 -9.04 -6.99 -4.86
C LEU A 29 -9.70 -5.69 -5.31
N VAL A 30 -10.60 -5.17 -4.48
CA VAL A 30 -11.32 -3.91 -4.67
C VAL A 30 -10.97 -2.99 -3.53
N LYS A 31 -10.25 -1.90 -3.79
CA LYS A 31 -9.60 -1.08 -2.75
C LYS A 31 -10.21 0.32 -2.65
N GLU A 32 -10.30 0.83 -1.42
CA GLU A 32 -10.60 2.24 -1.07
C GLU A 32 -11.93 2.80 -1.63
N PHE A 33 -13.05 2.08 -1.46
CA PHE A 33 -14.37 2.52 -1.93
C PHE A 33 -15.32 2.96 -0.81
N TYR A 34 -16.26 3.84 -1.15
CA TYR A 34 -17.34 4.29 -0.27
C TYR A 34 -18.55 4.75 -1.10
N PRO A 35 -19.79 4.34 -0.79
CA PRO A 35 -20.26 3.63 0.40
C PRO A 35 -19.97 2.12 0.37
N LYS A 36 -20.38 1.39 1.42
CA LYS A 36 -20.10 -0.04 1.61
C LYS A 36 -20.68 -0.95 0.53
N ASP A 37 -21.80 -0.58 -0.08
CA ASP A 37 -22.49 -1.42 -1.05
C ASP A 37 -21.67 -1.56 -2.34
N VAL A 38 -21.22 -2.77 -2.63
CA VAL A 38 -20.44 -3.11 -3.83
C VAL A 38 -20.87 -4.48 -4.33
N ASN A 39 -20.95 -4.63 -5.65
CA ASN A 39 -21.15 -5.93 -6.29
C ASN A 39 -19.87 -6.31 -7.06
N ILE A 40 -19.32 -7.48 -6.76
CA ILE A 40 -18.06 -7.97 -7.33
C ILE A 40 -18.36 -9.28 -8.05
N SER A 41 -18.05 -9.33 -9.35
CA SER A 41 -18.23 -10.52 -10.18
C SER A 41 -16.93 -10.87 -10.89
N LEU A 42 -16.57 -12.15 -10.84
CA LEU A 42 -15.44 -12.70 -11.59
C LEU A 42 -16.00 -13.41 -12.84
N GLN A 43 -15.97 -12.72 -13.98
CA GLN A 43 -16.51 -13.25 -15.23
C GLN A 43 -15.52 -14.19 -15.90
N SER A 44 -15.95 -15.42 -16.16
CA SER A 44 -15.26 -16.42 -16.96
C SER A 44 -16.25 -17.48 -17.44
N SER A 45 -15.96 -18.10 -18.59
CA SER A 45 -16.76 -19.20 -19.14
C SER A 45 -16.53 -20.53 -18.42
N LYS A 46 -15.42 -20.68 -17.67
CA LYS A 46 -14.99 -21.94 -17.04
C LYS A 46 -14.81 -21.80 -15.54
N LYS A 47 -15.90 -21.44 -14.86
CA LYS A 47 -15.96 -21.31 -13.39
C LYS A 47 -16.05 -22.68 -12.72
N ILE A 48 -15.17 -22.95 -11.76
CA ILE A 48 -15.20 -24.15 -10.91
C ILE A 48 -15.95 -23.83 -9.61
N ILE A 49 -15.46 -22.83 -8.88
CA ILE A 49 -16.05 -22.36 -7.61
C ILE A 49 -15.81 -20.87 -7.45
N GLU A 50 -16.72 -20.17 -6.78
CA GLU A 50 -16.55 -18.76 -6.42
C GLU A 50 -17.09 -18.57 -5.01
N TYR A 51 -16.36 -17.79 -4.22
CA TYR A 51 -16.65 -17.56 -2.82
C TYR A 51 -17.28 -16.18 -2.61
N GLU A 52 -18.01 -16.02 -1.50
CA GLU A 52 -18.55 -14.72 -1.11
C GLU A 52 -17.42 -13.71 -0.82
N PRO A 53 -17.62 -12.42 -1.16
CA PRO A 53 -16.60 -11.40 -0.96
C PRO A 53 -16.43 -11.07 0.53
N ALA A 54 -15.19 -10.99 0.98
CA ALA A 54 -14.85 -10.49 2.31
C ALA A 54 -14.64 -8.97 2.25
N ILE A 55 -15.44 -8.20 3.00
CA ILE A 55 -15.37 -6.73 3.05
C ILE A 55 -14.80 -6.29 4.41
N VAL A 56 -13.80 -5.41 4.38
CA VAL A 56 -13.11 -4.87 5.56
C VAL A 56 -13.03 -3.34 5.49
N VAL A 57 -12.87 -2.70 6.65
CA VAL A 57 -12.61 -1.25 6.73
C VAL A 57 -11.11 -1.02 6.59
N SER A 58 -10.71 -0.23 5.61
CA SER A 58 -9.34 0.25 5.42
C SER A 58 -8.94 1.21 6.54
N PRO A 59 -7.63 1.37 6.85
CA PRO A 59 -7.15 2.36 7.81
C PRO A 59 -7.59 3.81 7.51
N GLY A 60 -7.87 4.13 6.24
CA GLY A 60 -8.40 5.43 5.82
C GLY A 60 -9.91 5.62 6.04
N GLY A 61 -10.59 4.67 6.70
CA GLY A 61 -12.03 4.73 7.00
C GLY A 61 -12.96 4.33 5.84
N LYS A 62 -12.41 4.05 4.65
CA LYS A 62 -13.13 3.49 3.50
C LYS A 62 -13.24 1.98 3.59
N TYR A 63 -13.91 1.35 2.63
CA TYR A 63 -14.00 -0.11 2.52
C TYR A 63 -13.01 -0.66 1.49
N SER A 64 -12.56 -1.89 1.74
CA SER A 64 -11.86 -2.72 0.77
C SER A 64 -12.48 -4.11 0.80
N ALA A 65 -12.44 -4.82 -0.33
CA ALA A 65 -13.04 -6.13 -0.46
C ALA A 65 -12.17 -7.06 -1.30
N VAL A 66 -12.24 -8.36 -0.99
CA VAL A 66 -11.59 -9.41 -1.77
C VAL A 66 -12.60 -10.48 -2.10
N LYS A 67 -12.71 -10.83 -3.38
CA LYS A 67 -13.47 -12.00 -3.84
C LYS A 67 -12.52 -13.05 -4.41
N LEU A 68 -12.71 -14.30 -4.02
CA LEU A 68 -11.90 -15.43 -4.47
C LEU A 68 -12.73 -16.38 -5.34
N GLY A 69 -12.08 -17.06 -6.26
CA GLY A 69 -12.66 -18.18 -7.00
C GLY A 69 -11.60 -19.07 -7.61
N GLN A 70 -12.03 -20.24 -8.11
CA GLN A 70 -11.20 -21.13 -8.90
C GLN A 70 -11.79 -21.28 -10.29
N TYR A 71 -10.91 -21.24 -11.29
CA TYR A 71 -11.25 -21.24 -12.71
C TYR A 71 -10.32 -22.20 -13.45
N GLU A 72 -10.84 -22.90 -14.45
CA GLU A 72 -10.00 -23.77 -15.30
C GLU A 72 -9.05 -22.93 -16.16
N ASP A 73 -9.54 -21.78 -16.62
CA ASP A 73 -8.79 -20.79 -17.36
C ASP A 73 -8.73 -19.48 -16.56
N PRO A 74 -7.71 -19.33 -15.68
CA PRO A 74 -7.54 -18.13 -14.86
C PRO A 74 -7.20 -16.90 -15.69
N ASP A 75 -6.63 -17.09 -16.90
CA ASP A 75 -6.17 -16.00 -17.74
C ASP A 75 -7.32 -15.24 -18.40
N SER A 76 -8.42 -15.92 -18.72
CA SER A 76 -9.65 -15.29 -19.24
C SER A 76 -10.52 -14.61 -18.17
N VAL A 77 -10.20 -14.75 -16.88
CA VAL A 77 -11.00 -14.14 -15.81
C VAL A 77 -10.87 -12.62 -15.83
N THR A 78 -12.02 -11.95 -15.96
CA THR A 78 -12.14 -10.49 -15.83
C THR A 78 -12.92 -10.15 -14.56
N CYS A 79 -12.38 -9.30 -13.69
CA CYS A 79 -13.14 -8.81 -12.55
C CYS A 79 -13.96 -7.58 -12.95
N LEU A 80 -15.26 -7.65 -12.69
CA LEU A 80 -16.22 -6.58 -12.93
C LEU A 80 -16.84 -6.17 -11.60
N VAL A 81 -16.69 -4.89 -11.28
CA VAL A 81 -17.10 -4.27 -10.03
C VAL A 81 -18.16 -3.22 -10.33
N GLU A 82 -19.32 -3.36 -9.71
CA GLU A 82 -20.38 -2.36 -9.76
C GLU A 82 -20.45 -1.64 -8.41
N HIS A 83 -20.28 -0.32 -8.45
CA HIS A 83 -20.27 0.54 -7.28
C HIS A 83 -20.85 1.90 -7.63
N ASN A 84 -21.80 2.42 -6.84
CA ASN A 84 -22.47 3.70 -7.13
C ASN A 84 -23.03 3.79 -8.57
N LYS A 85 -23.60 2.70 -9.11
CA LYS A 85 -24.13 2.60 -10.48
C LYS A 85 -23.06 2.78 -11.58
N LYS A 86 -21.77 2.69 -11.23
CA LYS A 86 -20.66 2.68 -12.17
C LYS A 86 -20.07 1.27 -12.22
N THR A 87 -19.75 0.83 -13.43
CA THR A 87 -19.10 -0.45 -13.67
C THR A 87 -17.62 -0.21 -13.98
N LEU A 88 -16.75 -0.89 -13.25
CA LEU A 88 -15.30 -0.83 -13.36
C LEU A 88 -14.77 -2.23 -13.68
N ARG A 89 -13.82 -2.31 -14.61
CA ARG A 89 -13.17 -3.57 -14.99
C ARG A 89 -11.73 -3.58 -14.52
N SER A 90 -11.20 -4.77 -14.23
CA SER A 90 -9.77 -4.92 -13.92
C SER A 90 -8.85 -4.42 -15.03
N THR A 91 -9.27 -4.55 -16.29
CA THR A 91 -8.53 -4.07 -17.48
C THR A 91 -8.37 -2.55 -17.51
N ASP A 92 -9.24 -1.81 -16.85
CA ASP A 92 -9.18 -0.33 -16.80
C ASP A 92 -8.00 0.16 -15.95
N PHE A 93 -7.46 -0.72 -15.11
CA PHE A 93 -6.34 -0.48 -14.20
C PHE A 93 -5.07 -1.23 -14.61
N GLU A 94 -5.07 -1.93 -15.75
CA GLU A 94 -3.87 -2.54 -16.28
C GLU A 94 -2.93 -1.48 -16.87
N PRO A 95 -1.61 -1.61 -16.68
CA PRO A 95 -0.64 -0.73 -17.31
C PRO A 95 -0.80 -0.78 -18.85
N LYS A 96 -0.95 0.38 -19.49
CA LYS A 96 -0.99 0.45 -20.96
C LYS A 96 0.39 0.07 -21.51
N LYS A 97 0.47 -1.11 -22.14
CA LYS A 97 1.68 -1.56 -22.83
C LYS A 97 1.83 -0.75 -24.13
N THR A 98 2.62 0.31 -24.12
CA THR A 98 2.97 1.05 -25.34
C THR A 98 3.84 0.16 -26.23
N ILE A 99 3.25 -0.42 -27.27
CA ILE A 99 4.00 -1.12 -28.33
C ILE A 99 4.70 -0.04 -29.17
N SER A 100 6.00 0.15 -28.96
CA SER A 100 6.84 0.95 -29.85
C SER A 100 7.00 0.17 -31.16
N GLY A 101 6.12 0.44 -32.11
CA GLY A 101 6.31 0.09 -33.51
C GLY A 101 7.17 1.15 -34.18
N THR A 102 8.35 0.77 -34.64
CA THR A 102 9.25 1.58 -35.47
C THR A 102 8.59 2.03 -36.78
N PRO A 103 8.72 3.32 -37.15
CA PRO A 103 9.01 3.67 -38.53
C PRO A 103 10.36 4.39 -38.66
N LYS A 104 11.00 4.14 -39.80
CA LYS A 104 12.30 4.61 -40.30
C LYS A 104 12.50 6.14 -40.16
N PRO A 105 13.73 6.63 -39.93
CA PRO A 105 13.99 7.98 -39.45
C PRO A 105 14.00 9.03 -40.58
N MET A 106 13.41 10.18 -40.29
CA MET A 106 13.69 11.46 -40.95
C MET A 106 14.00 12.48 -39.85
N GLU A 107 15.18 13.09 -39.95
CA GLU A 107 15.72 14.07 -39.00
C GLU A 107 14.77 15.23 -38.70
N SER A 108 14.70 15.62 -37.43
CA SER A 108 14.81 17.01 -36.98
C SER A 108 14.87 17.05 -35.44
N GLU A 109 15.82 17.82 -34.95
CA GLU A 109 16.32 17.94 -33.57
C GLU A 109 15.24 18.29 -32.52
N ASN A 110 15.28 17.67 -31.32
CA ASN A 110 15.60 18.38 -30.07
C ASN A 110 15.63 17.44 -28.83
N SER A 111 16.73 17.57 -28.07
CA SER A 111 16.87 17.49 -26.60
C SER A 111 16.31 16.31 -25.76
N THR A 112 17.28 15.57 -25.23
CA THR A 112 17.37 14.98 -23.87
C THR A 112 16.33 13.93 -23.44
N GLN A 113 16.75 12.69 -23.67
CA GLN A 113 16.31 11.42 -23.12
C GLN A 113 16.09 11.44 -21.59
N ALA A 114 14.87 11.17 -21.13
CA ALA A 114 14.60 10.71 -19.76
C ALA A 114 13.63 9.53 -19.81
N SER A 115 14.19 8.33 -19.72
CA SER A 115 13.47 7.09 -19.50
C SER A 115 12.86 7.11 -18.10
N VAL A 116 11.53 7.22 -17.99
CA VAL A 116 10.83 7.07 -16.70
C VAL A 116 10.41 5.62 -16.56
N SER A 117 11.23 4.86 -15.86
CA SER A 117 10.95 3.53 -15.33
C SER A 117 9.74 3.57 -14.38
N GLU A 118 8.74 2.73 -14.65
CA GLU A 118 7.66 2.41 -13.71
C GLU A 118 8.25 1.96 -12.38
N THR A 119 8.04 2.76 -11.33
CA THR A 119 8.46 2.45 -9.96
C THR A 119 7.22 2.09 -9.15
N CYS A 120 7.08 0.81 -8.81
CA CYS A 120 6.23 0.40 -7.70
C CYS A 120 6.73 1.10 -6.44
N TYR A 121 5.92 1.98 -5.85
CA TYR A 121 6.27 2.61 -4.57
C TYR A 121 6.12 1.58 -3.45
N GLU A 122 7.26 0.99 -3.07
CA GLU A 122 7.42 0.41 -1.75
C GLU A 122 7.15 1.51 -0.71
N PRO A 123 6.29 1.31 0.30
CA PRO A 123 6.18 2.24 1.39
C PRO A 123 7.53 2.30 2.09
N GLN A 124 8.33 3.33 1.79
CA GLN A 124 9.48 3.68 2.59
C GLN A 124 8.96 4.16 3.95
N VAL A 125 8.62 3.23 4.82
CA VAL A 125 8.80 3.49 6.25
C VAL A 125 10.30 3.60 6.40
N GLN A 126 10.83 4.82 6.31
CA GLN A 126 12.17 5.11 6.77
C GLN A 126 12.18 4.63 8.23
N PRO A 127 12.87 3.51 8.58
CA PRO A 127 13.15 3.27 9.99
C PRO A 127 13.91 4.51 10.40
N GLY A 128 13.31 5.32 11.29
CA GLY A 128 13.76 6.69 11.52
C GLY A 128 15.28 6.71 11.59
N LYS A 129 15.92 7.42 10.65
CA LYS A 129 17.38 7.56 10.58
C LYS A 129 17.83 8.35 11.80
N VAL A 130 17.81 7.70 12.95
CA VAL A 130 18.40 8.22 14.18
C VAL A 130 19.89 8.23 13.90
N ASN A 131 20.46 9.43 13.83
CA ASN A 131 21.89 9.58 13.65
C ASN A 131 22.57 8.85 14.82
N MET A 132 23.18 7.69 14.55
CA MET A 132 23.77 6.81 15.56
C MET A 132 24.82 7.54 16.41
N MET A 133 25.44 8.59 15.83
CA MET A 133 26.36 9.49 16.52
C MET A 133 25.66 10.35 17.59
N SER A 134 24.41 10.75 17.37
CA SER A 134 23.61 11.57 18.30
C SER A 134 23.22 10.77 19.56
N LEU A 135 22.86 9.50 19.41
CA LEU A 135 22.55 8.61 20.55
C LEU A 135 23.78 8.38 21.44
N SER A 136 24.95 8.16 20.83
CA SER A 136 26.22 8.00 21.54
C SER A 136 26.61 9.27 22.32
N VAL A 137 26.45 10.45 21.72
CA VAL A 137 26.74 11.73 22.40
C VAL A 137 25.79 11.97 23.57
N LEU A 138 24.51 11.64 23.43
CA LEU A 138 23.53 11.78 24.51
C LEU A 138 23.84 10.84 25.67
N GLY A 139 24.19 9.58 25.39
CA GLY A 139 24.62 8.61 26.39
C GLY A 139 25.90 9.05 27.11
N LEU A 140 26.89 9.57 26.37
CA LEU A 140 28.15 10.03 26.92
C LEU A 140 27.97 11.23 27.88
N ARG A 141 27.10 12.19 27.54
CA ARG A 141 26.78 13.34 28.42
C ARG A 141 26.15 12.89 29.74
N MET A 142 25.25 11.90 29.67
CA MET A 142 24.62 11.35 30.87
C MET A 142 25.63 10.62 31.76
N LEU A 143 26.57 9.88 31.17
CA LEU A 143 27.64 9.19 31.90
C LEU A 143 28.62 10.16 32.55
N PHE A 144 29.03 11.23 31.86
CA PHE A 144 29.88 12.26 32.45
C PHE A 144 29.21 12.96 33.64
N ALA A 145 27.93 13.35 33.51
CA ALA A 145 27.19 13.96 34.60
C ALA A 145 27.09 13.02 35.83
N LYS A 146 26.81 11.73 35.61
CA LYS A 146 26.78 10.72 36.68
C LYS A 146 28.15 10.55 37.34
N SER A 147 29.22 10.48 36.56
CA SER A 147 30.58 10.31 37.09
C SER A 147 31.00 11.50 37.95
N VAL A 148 30.75 12.74 37.48
CA VAL A 148 31.04 13.95 38.26
C VAL A 148 30.23 13.98 39.56
N ALA A 149 28.94 13.64 39.52
CA ALA A 149 28.11 13.61 40.72
C ALA A 149 28.58 12.58 41.75
N VAL A 150 28.96 11.37 41.31
CA VAL A 150 29.49 10.33 42.21
C VAL A 150 30.84 10.72 42.78
N ASN A 151 31.76 11.23 41.95
CA ASN A 151 33.07 11.70 42.42
C ASN A 151 32.94 12.86 43.40
N PHE A 152 32.01 13.79 43.15
CA PHE A 152 31.72 14.91 44.05
C PHE A 152 31.08 14.42 45.36
N LEU A 153 30.13 13.48 45.31
CA LEU A 153 29.52 12.87 46.49
C LEU A 153 30.55 12.14 47.35
N LEU A 154 31.44 11.35 46.72
CA LEU A 154 32.52 10.64 47.42
C LEU A 154 33.50 11.63 48.06
N THR A 155 33.84 12.70 47.34
CA THR A 155 34.71 13.77 47.85
C THR A 155 34.05 14.48 49.04
N ALA A 156 32.80 14.91 48.92
CA ALA A 156 32.05 15.50 50.02
C ALA A 156 31.96 14.55 51.23
N LYS A 157 31.70 13.26 51.01
CA LYS A 157 31.66 12.26 52.08
C LYS A 157 33.02 12.11 52.80
N LEU A 158 34.13 12.24 52.09
CA LEU A 158 35.49 12.22 52.68
C LEU A 158 35.85 13.50 53.44
N PHE A 159 35.19 14.62 53.15
CA PHE A 159 35.44 15.92 53.80
C PHE A 159 34.49 16.22 54.96
N PHE A 160 33.27 15.65 54.96
CA PHE A 160 32.25 15.87 56.00
C PHE A 160 32.11 14.72 57.02
N PHE A 161 32.99 13.71 56.95
CA PHE A 161 33.12 12.59 57.89
C PHE A 161 34.59 12.37 58.22
#